data_AF-A0A3B9HGX4-F1
#
_entry.id   AF-A0A3B9HGX4-F1
#
_cell.length_a   1.000
_cell.length_b   1.000
_cell.length_c   1.000
_cell.angle_alpha   90.00
_cell.angle_beta   90.00
_cell.angle_gamma   90.00
#
_symmetry.space_group_name_H-M   'P 1'
#
loop_
_entity.id
_entity.type
_entity.pdbx_description
1 polymer ?
#
loop_
_entity_poly.entity_id
_entity_poly.type
_entity_poly.pdbx_seq_one_letter_code
_entity_poly.pdbx_strand_id
1 'polypeptide(L)' 'FSCLGRGSYLYGKPDHDTDLFIERVGDLPLTGFFCNGEIGPVGESTYIHGYTSAFGIVRPMGAVDAMT' A
#
# COMPACT_ATOMS: atom_id res chain seq x y z
N PHE A 1 0.23 5.24 -8.62
CA PHE A 1 -1.04 5.28 -7.86
C PHE A 1 -0.85 6.06 -6.56
N SER A 2 -1.80 6.91 -6.17
CA SER A 2 -1.73 7.63 -4.89
C SER A 2 -3.11 7.80 -4.27
N CYS A 3 -3.23 7.43 -3.00
CA CYS A 3 -4.45 7.62 -2.21
C CYS A 3 -4.58 9.07 -1.71
N LEU A 4 -5.74 9.42 -1.16
CA LEU A 4 -6.19 10.77 -0.80
C LEU A 4 -5.07 11.66 -0.26
N GLY A 5 -4.84 12.79 -0.93
CA GLY A 5 -3.92 13.83 -0.49
C GLY A 5 -2.43 13.49 -0.60
N ARG A 6 -2.04 12.25 -0.97
CA ARG A 6 -0.62 11.85 -1.04
C ARG A 6 0.06 12.07 -2.37
N GLY A 7 -0.64 12.17 -3.50
CA GLY A 7 0.00 12.28 -4.82
C GLY A 7 0.82 13.57 -5.05
N SER A 8 0.76 14.13 -6.26
CA SER A 8 1.55 15.31 -6.63
C SER A 8 1.39 16.51 -5.68
N TYR A 9 0.26 16.64 -4.99
CA TYR A 9 0.04 17.70 -4.00
C TYR A 9 0.89 17.58 -2.73
N LEU A 10 1.28 16.36 -2.33
CA LEU A 10 2.14 16.12 -1.16
C LEU A 10 3.60 15.90 -1.56
N TYR A 11 3.85 15.15 -2.64
CA TYR A 11 5.21 14.78 -3.04
C TYR A 11 5.80 15.64 -4.16
N GLY A 12 5.04 16.57 -4.76
CA GLY A 12 5.49 17.37 -5.90
C GLY A 12 5.63 16.59 -7.21
N LYS A 13 5.37 15.27 -7.21
CA LYS A 13 5.36 14.42 -8.39
C LYS A 13 4.27 13.33 -8.30
N PRO A 14 3.75 12.85 -9.45
CA PRO A 14 2.88 11.68 -9.46
C PRO A 14 3.64 10.41 -9.06
N ASP A 15 2.89 9.36 -8.75
CA ASP A 15 3.38 7.98 -8.63
C ASP A 15 4.50 7.70 -7.62
N HIS A 16 4.76 8.62 -6.69
CA HIS A 16 5.79 8.47 -5.65
C HIS A 16 5.77 7.11 -4.95
N ASP A 17 4.59 6.66 -4.48
CA ASP A 17 4.44 5.37 -3.80
C ASP A 17 4.68 4.18 -4.71
N THR A 18 4.27 4.28 -5.97
CA THR A 18 4.47 3.23 -6.98
C THR A 18 5.95 3.12 -7.34
N ASP A 19 6.63 4.25 -7.57
CA ASP A 19 8.07 4.29 -7.83
C ASP A 19 8.85 3.68 -6.66
N LEU A 20 8.50 4.06 -5.42
CA LEU A 20 9.15 3.55 -4.23
C LEU A 20 8.92 2.04 -4.05
N PHE A 21 7.71 1.56 -4.34
CA PHE A 21 7.43 0.12 -4.31
C PHE A 21 8.28 -0.64 -5.33
N ILE A 22 8.34 -0.15 -6.58
CA ILE A 22 9.15 -0.78 -7.64
C ILE A 22 10.64 -0.78 -7.27
N GLU A 23 11.16 0.32 -6.73
CA GLU A 23 12.55 0.43 -6.26
C GLU A 23 12.88 -0.60 -5.17
N ARG A 24 11.95 -0.85 -4.24
CA ARG A 24 12.21 -1.64 -3.03
C ARG A 24 11.80 -3.10 -3.13
N VAL A 25 10.73 -3.40 -3.86
CA VAL A 25 10.12 -4.74 -3.94
C VAL A 25 10.33 -5.35 -5.32
N GLY A 26 10.50 -4.53 -6.36
CA GLY A 26 10.67 -4.95 -7.74
C GLY A 26 9.43 -4.69 -8.60
N ASP A 27 9.59 -4.97 -9.89
CA ASP A 27 8.55 -4.76 -10.91
C ASP A 27 7.50 -5.88 -10.88
N LEU A 28 6.57 -5.77 -9.91
CA LEU A 28 5.41 -6.65 -9.77
C LEU A 28 4.13 -5.93 -10.21
N PRO A 29 3.13 -6.66 -10.74
CA PRO A 29 1.81 -6.08 -10.99
C PRO A 29 1.26 -5.41 -9.74
N LEU A 30 1.10 -4.09 -9.81
CA LEU A 30 0.67 -3.26 -8.70
C LEU A 30 -0.65 -2.56 -9.07
N THR A 31 -1.61 -2.65 -8.16
CA THR A 31 -2.85 -1.88 -8.22
C THR A 31 -3.11 -1.22 -6.88
N GLY A 32 -4.01 -0.25 -6.85
CA GLY A 32 -4.36 0.51 -5.66
C GLY A 32 -5.86 0.67 -5.49
N PHE A 33 -6.26 1.13 -4.31
CA PHE A 33 -7.64 1.43 -3.94
C PHE A 33 -7.72 2.75 -3.19
N PHE A 34 -8.84 3.47 -3.31
CA PHE A 34 -9.06 4.70 -2.57
C PHE A 34 -9.58 4.40 -1.15
N CYS A 35 -8.98 5.06 -0.18
CA CYS A 35 -9.32 5.01 1.24
C CYS A 35 -9.06 6.38 1.89
N ASN A 36 -9.59 6.60 3.09
CA ASN A 36 -9.49 7.88 3.80
C ASN A 36 -8.71 7.75 5.11
N GLY A 37 -7.50 7.19 5.00
CA GLY A 37 -6.59 6.97 6.13
C GLY A 37 -6.68 5.57 6.73
N GLU A 38 -5.82 5.35 7.70
CA GLU A 38 -5.65 4.09 8.43
C GLU A 38 -5.94 4.28 9.91
N ILE A 39 -6.64 3.32 10.54
CA ILE A 39 -6.91 3.33 11.98
C ILE A 39 -5.74 2.63 12.67
N GLY A 40 -5.05 3.34 13.57
CA GLY A 40 -3.88 2.79 14.26
C GLY A 40 -3.63 3.42 15.63
N PRO A 41 -2.87 2.74 16.52
CA PRO A 41 -2.54 3.26 17.83
C PRO A 41 -1.39 4.28 17.79
N VAL A 42 -1.47 5.30 18.66
CA VAL A 42 -0.34 6.15 19.07
C VAL A 42 -0.35 6.24 20.60
N GLY A 43 0.62 5.60 21.25
CA GLY A 43 0.61 5.43 22.70
C GLY A 43 -0.61 4.63 23.16
N GLU A 44 -1.36 5.16 24.12
CA GLU A 44 -2.56 4.53 24.70
C GLU A 44 -3.86 4.89 23.96
N SER A 45 -3.78 5.55 22.80
CA SER A 45 -4.95 6.08 22.08
C SER A 45 -4.97 5.65 20.61
N THR A 46 -6.17 5.53 20.05
CA THR A 46 -6.40 5.20 18.63
C THR A 46 -6.61 6.46 17.81
N TYR A 47 -5.96 6.55 16.65
CA TYR A 47 -6.00 7.69 15.74
C TYR A 47 -6.31 7.26 14.31
N ILE A 48 -6.74 8.25 13.51
CA ILE A 48 -6.79 8.13 12.05
C ILE A 48 -5.51 8.74 11.47
N HIS A 49 -4.70 7.91 10.83
CA HIS A 49 -3.51 8.33 10.11
C HIS A 49 -3.90 8.73 8.69
N GLY A 50 -4.03 10.03 8.43
CA GLY A 50 -4.56 10.57 7.17
C GLY A 50 -3.63 10.50 5.95
N TYR A 51 -2.34 10.22 6.15
CA TYR A 51 -1.33 10.17 5.09
C TYR A 51 -0.53 8.86 5.12
N THR A 52 -1.21 7.72 4.99
CA THR A 52 -0.58 6.39 4.99
C THR A 52 -0.54 5.74 3.60
N SER A 53 0.37 4.78 3.44
CA SER A 53 0.39 3.78 2.37
C SER A 53 0.39 2.41 3.01
N ALA A 54 -0.50 1.53 2.57
CA ALA A 54 -0.45 0.12 2.92
C ALA A 54 -0.34 -0.70 1.64
N PHE A 55 0.54 -1.70 1.64
CA PHE A 55 0.74 -2.62 0.53
C PHE A 55 0.34 -4.03 0.95
N GLY A 56 -0.71 -4.56 0.33
CA GLY A 56 -1.07 -5.97 0.44
C GLY A 56 -0.33 -6.79 -0.61
N ILE A 57 0.52 -7.72 -0.18
CA ILE A 57 1.22 -8.64 -1.10
C ILE A 57 0.45 -9.95 -1.15
N VAL A 58 -0.08 -10.27 -2.34
CA VAL A 58 -0.77 -11.54 -2.59
C VAL A 58 0.13 -12.41 -3.45
N ARG A 59 0.29 -13.67 -3.03
CA ARG A 59 0.96 -14.69 -3.83
C ARG A 59 -0.05 -15.79 -4.19
N PRO A 60 0.11 -16.47 -5.33
CA PRO A 60 -0.62 -17.70 -5.58
C PRO A 60 -0.38 -18.67 -4.42
N MET A 61 -1.43 -19.36 -3.99
CA MET A 61 -1.23 -20.57 -3.23
C MET A 61 -0.46 -21.53 -4.16
N GLY A 62 0.67 -22.07 -3.70
CA GLY A 62 1.33 -23.14 -4.45
C GLY A 62 0.34 -24.26 -4.70
N ALA A 63 0.57 -25.09 -5.73
CA ALA A 63 -0.23 -26.30 -5.88
C ALA A 63 -0.20 -27.01 -4.53
N VAL A 64 -1.34 -27.05 -3.84
CA VAL A 64 -1.55 -28.06 -2.83
C VAL A 64 -1.55 -29.32 -3.66
N ASP A 65 -0.53 -30.17 -3.49
CA ASP A 65 -0.66 -31.54 -3.97
C ASP A 65 -1.97 -32.02 -3.36
N ALA A 66 -2.99 -32.16 -4.20
CA ALA A 66 -4.25 -32.72 -3.77
C ALA A 66 -3.89 -34.09 -3.23
N MET A 67 -3.87 -34.21 -1.89
CA MET A 67 -3.57 -35.44 -1.20
C MET A 67 -4.42 -36.54 -1.83
N THR A 68 -3.72 -37.57 -2.31
CA THR A 68 -4.15 -38.98 -2.31
C THR A 68 -5.13 -39.30 -1.18
#